data_AF-A0ABD4K916-F1
#
_entry.id   AF-A0ABD4K916-F1
#
_cell.length_a   1.000
_cell.length_b   1.000
_cell.length_c   1.000
_cell.angle_alpha   90.00
_cell.angle_beta   90.00
_cell.angle_gamma   90.00
#
_symmetry.space_group_name_H-M   'P 1'
#
loop_
_entity.id
_entity.type
_entity.pdbx_description
1 polymer ?
#
loop_
_entity_poly.entity_id
_entity_poly.type
_entity_poly.pdbx_seq_one_letter_code
_entity_poly.pdbx_strand_id
1 'polypeptide(L)'
;MINGAVMNDVGEQAAQTAQLADTMLEQVFTLLRHHNIIPNDVQVQMLTSHVRAMAHRSVTGEPLPDVEADLFDEISADSMRLAREVVAQFGNLPDEEAWLLSVHFEVAKDNL
;
A
#
# COMPACT_ATOMS: atom_id res chain seq x y z
N MET A 1 15.53 -17.10 30.16
CA MET A 1 14.13 -17.29 29.74
C MET A 1 13.68 -16.01 29.02
N ILE A 2 13.88 -15.91 27.71
CA ILE A 2 13.55 -14.70 26.90
C ILE A 2 12.69 -15.02 25.67
N ASN A 3 12.34 -16.29 25.45
CA ASN A 3 11.70 -16.72 24.21
C ASN A 3 10.17 -16.51 24.20
N GLY A 4 9.53 -16.36 25.36
CA GLY A 4 8.06 -16.25 25.46
C GLY A 4 7.48 -14.88 25.07
N ALA A 5 8.20 -13.79 25.36
CA ALA A 5 7.73 -12.43 25.06
C ALA A 5 7.89 -12.08 23.57
N VAL A 6 8.99 -12.50 22.94
CA VAL A 6 9.28 -12.22 21.52
C VAL A 6 8.33 -12.98 20.59
N MET A 7 7.97 -14.23 20.91
CA MET A 7 7.00 -14.99 20.11
C MET A 7 5.58 -14.42 20.18
N ASN A 8 5.21 -13.80 21.31
CA ASN A 8 3.91 -13.16 21.48
C ASN A 8 3.82 -11.85 20.68
N ASP A 9 4.90 -11.05 20.71
CA ASP A 9 5.02 -9.79 19.95
C ASP A 9 4.95 -10.03 18.43
N VAL A 10 5.67 -11.04 17.93
CA VAL A 10 5.63 -11.40 16.49
C VAL A 10 4.24 -11.89 16.07
N GLY A 11 3.55 -12.66 16.91
CA GLY A 11 2.19 -13.12 16.64
C GLY A 11 1.17 -11.97 16.62
N GLU A 12 1.31 -11.02 17.54
CA GLU A 12 0.47 -9.82 17.63
C GLU A 12 0.70 -8.88 16.43
N GLN A 13 1.96 -8.65 16.04
CA GLN A 13 2.31 -7.88 14.85
C GLN A 13 1.76 -8.51 13.56
N ALA A 14 1.81 -9.83 13.42
CA ALA A 14 1.27 -10.51 12.25
C ALA A 14 -0.26 -10.34 12.15
N ALA A 15 -0.97 -10.46 13.27
CA ALA A 15 -2.42 -10.24 13.33
C ALA A 15 -2.78 -8.78 13.03
N GLN A 16 -2.05 -7.83 13.61
CA GLN A 16 -2.24 -6.39 13.36
C GLN A 16 -1.96 -6.03 11.90
N THR A 17 -0.89 -6.58 11.31
CA THR A 17 -0.54 -6.40 9.89
C THR A 17 -1.67 -6.87 8.99
N ALA A 18 -2.21 -8.07 9.23
CA ALA A 18 -3.31 -8.62 8.44
C ALA A 18 -4.58 -7.75 8.55
N GLN A 19 -4.95 -7.35 9.77
CA GLN A 19 -6.12 -6.50 10.00
C GLN A 19 -6.00 -5.12 9.33
N LEU A 20 -4.81 -4.50 9.43
CA LEU A 20 -4.55 -3.21 8.78
C LEU A 20 -4.61 -3.37 7.26
N ALA A 21 -3.99 -4.41 6.71
CA ALA A 21 -4.00 -4.65 5.27
C ALA A 21 -5.43 -4.85 4.73
N ASP A 22 -6.27 -5.65 5.40
CA ASP A 22 -7.65 -5.87 4.97
C ASP A 22 -8.47 -4.57 5.01
N THR A 23 -8.31 -3.78 6.07
CA THR A 23 -8.96 -2.46 6.20
C THR A 23 -8.55 -1.52 5.07
N MET A 24 -7.24 -1.42 4.81
CA MET A 24 -6.69 -0.55 3.77
C MET A 24 -7.09 -1.03 2.37
N LEU A 25 -7.16 -2.34 2.13
CA LEU A 25 -7.62 -2.88 0.85
C LEU A 25 -9.08 -2.52 0.56
N GLU A 26 -9.97 -2.64 1.56
CA GLU A 26 -11.37 -2.23 1.40
C GLU A 26 -11.49 -0.74 1.05
N GLN A 27 -10.71 0.12 1.71
CA GLN A 27 -10.66 1.55 1.44
C GLN A 27 -10.12 1.85 0.04
N VAL A 28 -9.01 1.22 -0.36
CA VAL A 28 -8.40 1.37 -1.68
C VAL A 28 -9.38 0.96 -2.78
N PHE A 29 -10.00 -0.21 -2.69
CA PHE A 29 -10.95 -0.65 -3.72
C PHE A 29 -12.21 0.21 -3.75
N THR A 30 -12.65 0.74 -2.59
CA THR A 30 -13.75 1.70 -2.55
C THR A 30 -13.40 3.00 -3.26
N LEU A 31 -12.19 3.53 -3.01
CA LEU A 31 -11.66 4.74 -3.65
C LEU A 31 -11.55 4.54 -5.18
N LEU A 32 -10.95 3.44 -5.63
CA LEU A 32 -10.81 3.14 -7.06
C LEU A 32 -12.17 3.06 -7.76
N ARG A 33 -13.13 2.36 -7.14
CA ARG A 33 -14.51 2.28 -7.66
C ARG A 33 -15.19 3.65 -7.73
N HIS A 34 -15.00 4.51 -6.73
CA HIS A 34 -15.53 5.88 -6.74
C HIS A 34 -14.99 6.69 -7.94
N HIS A 35 -13.75 6.44 -8.32
CA HIS A 35 -13.09 7.07 -9.47
C HIS A 35 -13.27 6.32 -10.80
N ASN A 36 -14.13 5.30 -10.86
CA ASN A 36 -14.34 4.41 -12.02
C ASN A 36 -13.07 3.73 -12.53
N ILE A 37 -12.11 3.48 -11.63
CA ILE A 37 -10.91 2.70 -11.92
C ILE A 37 -11.22 1.26 -11.54
N ILE A 38 -11.17 0.35 -12.52
CA ILE A 38 -11.54 -1.06 -12.36
C ILE A 38 -10.33 -1.92 -12.75
N PRO A 39 -9.48 -2.30 -11.78
CA PRO A 39 -8.34 -3.15 -12.08
C PRO A 39 -8.78 -4.55 -12.52
N ASN A 40 -8.04 -5.17 -13.43
CA ASN A 40 -8.21 -6.59 -13.79
C ASN A 40 -7.65 -7.52 -12.69
N ASP A 41 -7.89 -8.83 -12.79
CA ASP A 41 -7.50 -9.81 -11.76
C ASP A 41 -6.00 -9.78 -11.42
N VAL A 42 -5.13 -9.60 -12.42
CA VAL A 42 -3.68 -9.52 -12.22
C VAL A 42 -3.31 -8.22 -11.49
N GLN A 43 -3.90 -7.10 -11.89
CA GLN A 43 -3.69 -5.81 -11.24
C GLN A 43 -4.21 -5.82 -9.79
N VAL A 44 -5.36 -6.46 -9.54
CA VAL A 44 -5.90 -6.68 -8.18
C VAL A 44 -4.90 -7.47 -7.34
N GLN A 45 -4.32 -8.55 -7.87
CA GLN A 45 -3.33 -9.35 -7.15
C GLN A 45 -2.08 -8.52 -6.79
N MET A 46 -1.56 -7.77 -7.75
CA MET A 46 -0.36 -6.93 -7.56
C MET A 46 -0.60 -5.82 -6.54
N LEU A 47 -1.72 -5.09 -6.67
CA LEU A 47 -2.12 -4.06 -5.71
C LEU A 47 -2.33 -4.65 -4.30
N THR A 48 -2.95 -5.83 -4.22
CA THR A 48 -3.16 -6.54 -2.94
C THR A 48 -1.84 -6.87 -2.26
N SER A 49 -0.87 -7.37 -3.03
CA SER A 49 0.48 -7.65 -2.51
C SER A 49 1.17 -6.38 -2.02
N HIS A 50 1.03 -5.27 -2.75
CA HIS A 50 1.65 -4.00 -2.42
C HIS A 50 1.08 -3.41 -1.12
N VAL A 51 -0.25 -3.30 -0.99
CA VAL A 51 -0.91 -2.75 0.22
C VAL A 51 -0.60 -3.60 1.46
N ARG A 52 -0.48 -4.93 1.32
CA ARG A 52 -0.03 -5.81 2.41
C ARG A 52 1.41 -5.50 2.85
N ALA A 53 2.31 -5.21 1.91
CA ALA A 53 3.66 -4.80 2.23
C ALA A 53 3.71 -3.42 2.92
N MET A 54 2.86 -2.47 2.49
CA MET A 54 2.69 -1.18 3.17
C MET A 54 2.20 -1.35 4.61
N ALA A 55 1.19 -2.20 4.84
CA ALA A 55 0.70 -2.52 6.17
C ALA A 55 1.78 -3.17 7.05
N HIS A 56 2.59 -4.06 6.47
CA HIS A 56 3.71 -4.66 7.18
C HIS A 56 4.70 -3.57 7.64
N ARG A 57 5.18 -2.73 6.74
CA ARG A 57 6.10 -1.63 7.07
C ARG A 57 5.52 -0.63 8.06
N SER A 58 4.22 -0.33 7.95
CA SER A 58 3.50 0.53 8.91
C SER A 58 3.50 -0.06 10.33
N VAL A 59 3.36 -1.38 10.47
CA VAL A 59 3.35 -2.06 11.78
C VAL A 59 4.76 -2.30 12.32
N THR A 60 5.71 -2.71 11.48
CA THR A 60 7.05 -3.11 11.93
C THR A 60 8.06 -1.95 11.95
N GLY A 61 7.79 -0.87 11.22
CA GLY A 61 8.75 0.20 10.99
C GLY A 61 9.88 -0.17 10.02
N GLU A 62 9.75 -1.28 9.29
CA GLU A 62 10.71 -1.62 8.23
C GLU A 62 10.77 -0.48 7.19
N PRO A 63 11.98 0.02 6.84
CA PRO A 63 12.11 1.15 5.93
C PRO A 63 11.68 0.77 4.51
N LEU A 64 11.21 1.77 3.77
CA LEU A 64 11.03 1.63 2.33
C LEU A 64 12.42 1.54 1.65
N PRO A 65 12.59 0.68 0.62
CA PRO A 65 13.78 0.72 -0.22
C PRO A 65 13.99 2.08 -0.88
N ASP A 66 15.25 2.45 -1.12
CA ASP A 66 15.58 3.68 -1.85
C ASP A 66 14.97 3.67 -3.25
N VAL A 67 14.21 4.72 -3.58
CA VAL A 67 13.55 4.91 -4.88
C VAL A 67 13.84 6.31 -5.40
N GLU A 68 14.07 6.42 -6.70
CA GLU A 68 14.37 7.68 -7.38
C GLU A 68 13.06 8.31 -7.88
N ALA A 69 12.81 9.57 -7.56
CA ALA A 69 11.54 10.26 -7.84
C ALA A 69 11.26 10.39 -9.35
N ASP A 70 12.32 10.56 -10.13
CA ASP A 70 12.34 10.70 -11.58
C ASP A 70 11.84 9.43 -12.32
N LEU A 71 11.80 8.28 -11.65
CA LEU A 71 11.13 7.08 -12.18
C LEU A 71 9.60 7.23 -12.29
N PHE A 72 9.03 8.24 -11.64
CA PHE A 72 7.58 8.44 -11.53
C PHE A 72 7.09 9.69 -12.26
N ASP A 73 7.95 10.35 -13.04
CA ASP A 73 7.61 11.59 -13.76
C ASP A 73 6.49 11.42 -14.80
N GLU A 74 6.30 10.21 -15.32
CA GLU A 74 5.23 9.88 -16.27
C GLU A 74 3.89 9.54 -15.60
N ILE A 75 3.87 9.38 -14.26
CA ILE A 75 2.63 9.09 -13.54
C ILE A 75 1.72 10.31 -13.53
N SER A 76 0.44 10.10 -13.84
CA SER A 76 -0.52 11.20 -13.84
C SER A 76 -0.71 11.78 -12.43
N ALA A 77 -0.91 13.11 -12.38
CA ALA A 77 -1.16 13.81 -11.13
C ALA A 77 -2.37 13.24 -10.36
N ASP A 78 -3.37 12.72 -11.08
CA ASP A 78 -4.53 12.07 -10.47
C ASP A 78 -4.17 10.75 -9.75
N SER A 79 -3.39 9.89 -10.39
CA SER A 79 -2.94 8.63 -9.75
C SER A 79 -2.06 8.91 -8.54
N MET A 80 -1.16 9.89 -8.65
CA MET A 80 -0.33 10.33 -7.53
C MET A 80 -1.17 10.89 -6.38
N ARG A 81 -2.18 11.70 -6.67
CA ARG A 81 -3.10 12.25 -5.66
C ARG A 81 -3.85 11.14 -4.92
N LEU A 82 -4.41 10.16 -5.64
CA LEU A 82 -5.10 9.02 -5.04
C LEU A 82 -4.16 8.18 -4.17
N ALA A 83 -2.93 7.95 -4.62
CA ALA A 83 -1.94 7.20 -3.87
C ALA A 83 -1.57 7.91 -2.55
N ARG A 84 -1.38 9.24 -2.58
CA ARG A 84 -1.15 10.03 -1.37
C ARG A 84 -2.31 9.99 -0.39
N GLU A 85 -3.55 9.99 -0.87
CA GLU A 85 -4.74 9.84 -0.02
C GLU A 85 -4.75 8.50 0.73
N VAL A 86 -4.32 7.43 0.07
CA VAL A 86 -4.18 6.11 0.70
C VAL A 86 -3.03 6.08 1.68
N VAL A 87 -1.84 6.59 1.31
CA VAL A 87 -0.67 6.63 2.20
C VAL A 87 -0.95 7.45 3.47
N ALA A 88 -1.65 8.57 3.34
CA ALA A 88 -2.05 9.39 4.48
C ALA A 88 -2.93 8.65 5.50
N GLN A 89 -3.71 7.65 5.06
CA GLN A 89 -4.55 6.84 5.95
C GLN A 89 -3.74 5.86 6.82
N PHE A 90 -2.53 5.47 6.40
CA PHE A 90 -1.60 4.74 7.26
C PHE A 90 -1.01 5.63 8.36
N GLY A 91 -0.83 6.92 8.09
CA GLY A 91 -0.42 7.94 9.07
C GLY A 91 1.04 7.90 9.52
N ASN A 92 1.79 6.86 9.18
CA ASN A 92 3.20 6.70 9.57
C ASN A 92 4.13 6.23 8.45
N LEU A 93 3.63 6.17 7.22
CA LEU A 93 4.41 5.81 6.04
C LEU A 93 5.02 7.04 5.36
N PRO A 94 6.20 6.90 4.72
CA PRO A 94 6.84 7.98 3.96
C PRO A 94 6.07 8.35 2.68
N ASP A 95 6.23 9.57 2.14
CA ASP A 95 5.51 10.02 0.92
C ASP A 95 5.91 9.18 -0.30
N GLU A 96 7.12 8.65 -0.30
CA GLU A 96 7.72 7.78 -1.30
C GLU A 96 6.88 6.51 -1.57
N GLU A 97 6.13 6.04 -0.58
CA GLU A 97 5.17 4.94 -0.76
C GLU A 97 4.07 5.30 -1.76
N ALA A 98 3.68 6.58 -1.82
CA ALA A 98 2.67 7.04 -2.75
C ALA A 98 3.19 6.95 -4.19
N TRP A 99 4.50 7.12 -4.40
CA TRP A 99 5.09 7.01 -5.73
C TRP A 99 4.96 5.58 -6.26
N LEU A 100 5.30 4.59 -5.44
CA LEU A 100 5.15 3.18 -5.80
C LEU A 100 3.69 2.77 -5.96
N LEU A 101 2.83 3.17 -5.02
CA LEU A 101 1.40 2.85 -5.07
C LEU A 101 0.72 3.46 -6.30
N SER A 102 1.14 4.66 -6.70
CA SER A 102 0.54 5.38 -7.84
C SER A 102 0.70 4.63 -9.17
N VAL A 103 1.73 3.80 -9.33
CA VAL A 103 1.92 2.93 -10.50
C VAL A 103 0.74 1.96 -10.65
N HIS A 104 0.26 1.37 -9.55
CA HIS A 104 -0.90 0.46 -9.60
C HIS A 104 -2.17 1.17 -10.05
N PHE A 105 -2.33 2.44 -9.69
CA PHE A 105 -3.50 3.23 -10.06
C PHE A 105 -3.41 3.69 -11.51
N GLU A 106 -2.22 4.09 -11.98
CA GLU A 106 -2.00 4.47 -13.38
C GLU A 106 -2.29 3.30 -14.31
N VAL A 107 -1.69 2.14 -14.05
CA VAL A 107 -1.87 0.94 -14.88
C VAL A 107 -3.32 0.46 -14.87
N ALA A 108 -4.02 0.56 -13.74
CA ALA A 108 -5.44 0.21 -13.64
C ALA A 108 -6.36 1.20 -14.36
N LYS A 109 -6.01 2.48 -14.46
CA LYS A 109 -6.81 3.48 -15.20
C LYS A 109 -6.87 3.15 -16.69
N ASP A 110 -5.72 2.78 -17.25
CA ASP A 110 -5.62 2.50 -18.68
C ASP A 110 -5.88 1.03 -19.03
N ASN A 111 -6.10 0.18 -18.01
CA ASN A 111 -6.20 -1.28 -18.16
C ASN A 111 -5.00 -1.90 -18.91
N LEU A 112 -3.81 -1.33 -18.69
CA LEU A 112 -2.56 -1.79 -19.28
C LEU A 112 -1.99 -3.04 -18.59
#